data_AF-A0A2V6DBZ2-F1
#
_entry.id   AF-A0A2V6DBZ2-F1
#
_cell.length_a   1.000
_cell.length_b   1.000
_cell.length_c   1.000
_cell.angle_alpha   90.00
_cell.angle_beta   90.00
_cell.angle_gamma   90.00
#
_symmetry.space_group_name_H-M   'P 1'
#
loop_
_entity.id
_entity.type
_entity.pdbx_description
1 polymer ?
#
loop_
_entity_poly.entity_id
_entity_poly.type
_entity_poly.pdbx_seq_one_letter_code
_entity_poly.pdbx_strand_id
1 'polypeptide(L)'
;MHVAAATKATSRSNLGRSKVNEPASSAYIIEEINTFIVIRDYLLTEAEASKTREQINRASLANEVVETCLRPARHPYEAQFLPEADAIRERKRCQAAESQIAKLRAKLS
;
A
#
# COMPACT_ATOMS: atom_id res chain seq x y z
N MET A 1 27.08 66.69 -8.91
CA MET A 1 25.83 65.91 -9.07
C MET A 1 26.03 65.07 -10.33
N HIS A 2 26.18 63.75 -10.33
CA HIS A 2 25.40 62.70 -9.67
C HIS A 2 26.27 61.55 -9.14
N VAL A 3 25.75 60.87 -8.12
CA VAL A 3 26.25 59.63 -7.50
C VAL A 3 25.38 58.47 -8.00
N ALA A 4 25.98 57.30 -8.30
CA ALA A 4 25.37 55.96 -8.22
C ALA A 4 26.53 54.93 -8.27
N ALA A 5 26.95 54.28 -7.17
CA ALA A 5 26.32 53.14 -6.45
C ALA A 5 26.09 51.92 -7.38
N ALA A 6 26.96 50.89 -7.34
CA ALA A 6 26.80 49.61 -6.59
C ALA A 6 25.56 48.81 -7.08
N THR A 7 25.59 47.54 -7.48
CA THR A 7 26.22 46.33 -6.91
C THR A 7 26.14 45.20 -7.95
N LYS A 8 27.19 44.38 -8.05
CA LYS A 8 27.25 43.17 -8.89
C LYS A 8 26.36 42.09 -8.27
N ALA A 9 25.25 41.75 -8.93
CA ALA A 9 24.31 40.74 -8.45
C ALA A 9 24.95 39.34 -8.51
N THR A 10 25.03 38.72 -7.35
CA THR A 10 25.49 37.35 -7.10
C THR A 10 24.62 36.35 -7.85
N SER A 11 25.24 35.55 -8.73
CA SER A 11 24.61 34.41 -9.40
C SER A 11 24.10 33.42 -8.36
N ARG A 12 22.79 33.38 -8.14
CA ARG A 12 22.14 32.26 -7.45
C ARG A 12 22.22 31.06 -8.37
N SER A 13 23.13 30.14 -8.06
CA SER A 13 23.15 28.80 -8.60
C SER A 13 21.77 28.18 -8.45
N ASN A 14 21.12 27.85 -9.57
CA ASN A 14 19.98 26.93 -9.61
C ASN A 14 20.44 25.61 -9.00
N LEU A 15 20.26 25.48 -7.69
CA LEU A 15 20.32 24.20 -6.98
C LEU A 15 19.32 23.30 -7.70
N GLY A 16 19.91 22.30 -8.35
CA GLY A 16 19.25 21.46 -9.31
C GLY A 16 17.95 20.95 -8.73
N ARG A 17 16.88 21.15 -9.50
CA ARG A 17 15.70 20.31 -9.46
C ARG A 17 16.20 18.87 -9.43
N SER A 18 16.25 18.27 -8.23
CA SER A 18 16.51 16.86 -8.07
C SER A 18 15.52 16.17 -8.98
N LYS A 19 16.04 15.55 -10.06
CA LYS A 19 15.26 14.61 -10.83
C LYS A 19 14.91 13.52 -9.82
N VAL A 20 13.70 13.59 -9.27
CA VAL A 20 13.09 12.46 -8.58
C VAL A 20 13.07 11.38 -9.65
N ASN A 21 13.99 10.43 -9.55
CA ASN A 21 14.00 9.26 -10.38
C ASN A 21 12.78 8.43 -9.94
N GLU A 22 11.62 8.74 -10.51
CA GLU A 22 10.31 8.23 -10.10
C GLU A 22 9.77 6.98 -10.85
N PRO A 23 10.59 6.02 -11.35
CA PRO A 23 10.06 4.70 -11.72
C PRO A 23 10.35 3.60 -10.69
N ALA A 24 11.31 3.79 -9.78
CA ALA A 24 11.71 2.76 -8.81
C ALA A 24 10.75 2.64 -7.61
N SER A 25 10.06 3.72 -7.23
CA SER A 25 9.17 3.72 -6.06
C SER A 25 7.85 3.00 -6.30
N SER A 26 7.23 3.17 -7.47
CA SER A 26 5.92 2.57 -7.77
C SER A 26 6.00 1.04 -7.90
N ALA A 27 7.04 0.51 -8.58
CA ALA A 27 7.24 -0.94 -8.70
C ALA A 27 7.46 -1.59 -7.32
N TYR A 28 8.29 -0.98 -6.47
CA TYR A 28 8.53 -1.45 -5.11
C TYR A 28 7.23 -1.50 -4.28
N ILE A 29 6.38 -0.47 -4.37
CA ILE A 29 5.11 -0.46 -3.65
C ILE A 29 4.15 -1.54 -4.18
N ILE A 30 4.11 -1.79 -5.48
CA ILE A 30 3.31 -2.88 -6.05
C ILE A 30 3.79 -4.24 -5.52
N GLU A 31 5.11 -4.46 -5.45
CA GLU A 31 5.68 -5.67 -4.85
C GLU A 31 5.34 -5.80 -3.37
N GLU A 32 5.34 -4.69 -2.63
CA GLU A 32 4.97 -4.66 -1.21
C GLU A 32 3.48 -5.03 -1.01
N ILE A 33 2.57 -4.45 -1.80
CA ILE A 33 1.14 -4.82 -1.78
C ILE A 33 0.95 -6.30 -2.12
N ASN A 34 1.65 -6.80 -3.14
CA ASN A 34 1.62 -8.22 -3.51
C ASN A 34 2.14 -9.13 -2.39
N THR A 35 3.16 -8.68 -1.66
CA THR A 35 3.68 -9.41 -0.49
C THR A 35 2.62 -9.53 0.61
N PHE A 36 1.89 -8.44 0.92
CA PHE A 36 0.79 -8.51 1.88
C PHE A 36 -0.35 -9.42 1.41
N ILE A 37 -0.65 -9.47 0.11
CA ILE A 37 -1.62 -10.40 -0.46
C ILE A 37 -1.20 -11.87 -0.20
N VAL A 38 0.07 -12.20 -0.45
CA VAL A 38 0.61 -13.55 -0.21
C VAL A 38 0.58 -13.90 1.29
N ILE A 39 0.93 -12.96 2.17
CA ILE A 39 0.86 -13.16 3.63
C ILE A 39 -0.58 -13.44 4.07
N ARG A 40 -1.56 -12.68 3.55
CA ARG A 40 -2.98 -12.89 3.83
C ARG A 40 -3.45 -14.29 3.39
N ASP A 41 -3.04 -14.74 2.20
CA ASP A 41 -3.40 -16.07 1.68
C ASP A 41 -2.80 -17.21 2.53
N TYR A 42 -1.54 -17.05 2.94
CA TYR A 42 -0.88 -17.99 3.85
C TYR A 42 -1.58 -18.08 5.21
N LEU A 43 -1.86 -16.93 5.84
CA LEU A 43 -2.50 -16.89 7.15
C LEU A 43 -3.94 -17.38 7.11
N LEU A 44 -4.67 -17.16 6.00
CA LEU A 44 -5.99 -17.74 5.83
C LEU A 44 -5.92 -19.26 5.78
N THR A 45 -4.95 -19.83 5.07
CA THR A 45 -4.71 -21.27 5.01
C THR A 45 -4.34 -21.83 6.40
N GLU A 46 -3.47 -21.15 7.15
CA GLU A 46 -3.14 -21.54 8.53
C GLU A 46 -4.36 -21.51 9.47
N ALA A 47 -5.22 -20.49 9.32
CA ALA A 47 -6.45 -20.37 10.08
C ALA A 47 -7.44 -21.50 9.77
N GLU A 48 -7.55 -21.90 8.50
CA GLU A 48 -8.40 -23.02 8.08
C GLU A 48 -7.89 -24.37 8.59
N ALA A 49 -6.57 -24.57 8.62
CA ALA A 49 -5.95 -25.80 9.08
C ALA A 49 -6.03 -25.93 10.60
N SER A 50 -5.59 -24.91 11.34
CA SER A 50 -5.49 -24.96 12.81
C SER A 50 -6.81 -24.66 13.51
N LYS A 51 -7.67 -23.82 12.90
CA LYS A 51 -8.96 -23.38 13.43
C LYS A 51 -8.89 -22.77 14.83
N THR A 52 -7.74 -22.26 15.24
CA THR A 52 -7.57 -21.60 16.53
C THR A 52 -8.01 -20.13 16.46
N ARG A 53 -8.46 -19.58 17.59
CA ARG A 53 -8.86 -18.17 17.67
C ARG A 53 -7.73 -17.21 17.27
N GLU A 54 -6.49 -17.52 17.68
CA GLU A 54 -5.32 -16.73 17.35
C GLU A 54 -5.07 -16.67 15.85
N GLN A 55 -5.09 -17.81 15.16
CA GLN A 55 -4.80 -17.85 13.72
C GLN A 55 -5.91 -17.19 12.90
N ILE A 56 -7.16 -17.36 13.32
CA ILE A 56 -8.31 -16.66 12.71
C ILE A 56 -8.17 -15.13 12.87
N ASN A 57 -7.69 -14.65 14.02
CA ASN A 57 -7.44 -13.22 14.23
C ASN A 57 -6.27 -12.71 13.37
N ARG A 58 -5.20 -13.48 13.23
CA ARG A 58 -4.08 -13.14 12.33
C ARG A 58 -4.53 -13.03 10.87
N ALA A 59 -5.34 -13.98 10.40
CA ALA A 59 -5.93 -13.94 9.06
C ALA A 59 -6.84 -12.72 8.86
N SER A 60 -7.67 -12.36 9.86
CA SER A 60 -8.50 -11.14 9.85
C SER A 60 -7.66 -9.89 9.68
N LEU A 61 -6.64 -9.72 10.52
CA LEU A 61 -5.78 -8.54 10.49
C LEU A 61 -5.03 -8.42 9.15
N ALA A 62 -4.49 -9.52 8.63
CA ALA A 62 -3.82 -9.51 7.35
C ALA A 62 -4.78 -9.13 6.20
N ASN A 63 -6.03 -9.59 6.25
CA ASN A 63 -7.03 -9.19 5.28
C ASN A 63 -7.39 -7.70 5.36
N GLU A 64 -7.51 -7.14 6.58
CA GLU A 64 -7.75 -5.71 6.80
C GLU A 64 -6.60 -4.82 6.28
N VAL A 65 -5.35 -5.28 6.43
CA VAL A 65 -4.18 -4.61 5.84
C VAL A 65 -4.29 -4.58 4.31
N VAL A 66 -4.57 -5.72 3.68
CA VAL A 66 -4.73 -5.78 2.22
C VAL A 66 -5.88 -4.88 1.77
N GLU A 67 -7.05 -4.91 2.42
CA GLU A 67 -8.16 -4.02 2.07
C GLU A 67 -7.79 -2.54 2.14
N THR A 68 -6.96 -2.17 3.12
CA THR A 68 -6.46 -0.80 3.25
C THR A 68 -5.57 -0.42 2.06
N CYS A 69 -4.68 -1.31 1.62
CA CYS A 69 -3.85 -1.13 0.43
C CYS A 69 -4.66 -1.04 -0.87
N LEU A 70 -5.86 -1.62 -0.92
CA LEU A 70 -6.73 -1.64 -2.12
C LEU A 70 -7.67 -0.44 -2.23
N ARG A 71 -7.66 0.48 -1.26
CA ARG A 71 -8.42 1.72 -1.34
C ARG A 71 -7.90 2.56 -2.51
N PRO A 72 -8.78 3.35 -3.17
CA PRO A 72 -8.34 4.24 -4.23
C PRO A 72 -7.19 5.14 -3.76
N ALA A 73 -6.16 5.25 -4.60
CA ALA A 73 -5.03 6.12 -4.34
C ALA A 73 -5.49 7.56 -4.12
N ARG A 74 -4.80 8.27 -3.22
CA ARG A 74 -5.06 9.68 -2.93
C ARG A 74 -3.78 10.47 -3.14
N HIS A 75 -3.93 11.74 -3.50
CA HIS A 75 -2.81 12.67 -3.57
C HIS A 75 -1.99 12.68 -2.27
N PRO A 76 -0.63 12.63 -2.33
CA PRO A 76 0.25 12.63 -3.50
C PRO A 76 0.70 11.22 -3.96
N TYR A 77 0.01 10.17 -3.52
CA TYR A 77 0.40 8.78 -3.69
C TYR A 77 -0.35 8.10 -4.85
N GLU A 78 -0.75 8.86 -5.87
CA GLU A 78 -1.49 8.34 -7.02
C GLU A 78 -0.74 7.24 -7.79
N ALA A 79 0.57 7.08 -7.61
CA ALA A 79 1.36 6.02 -8.23
C ALA A 79 1.61 4.80 -7.31
N GLN A 80 1.12 4.84 -6.07
CA GLN A 80 1.36 3.82 -5.01
C GLN A 80 0.11 2.95 -4.81
N PHE A 81 -0.37 2.35 -5.89
CA PHE A 81 -1.57 1.54 -5.89
C PHE A 81 -1.44 0.36 -6.85
N LEU A 82 -2.21 -0.69 -6.57
CA LEU A 82 -2.35 -1.80 -7.50
C LEU A 82 -3.17 -1.33 -8.72
N PRO A 83 -2.83 -1.72 -9.96
CA PRO A 83 -3.67 -1.43 -11.11
C PRO A 83 -5.13 -1.78 -10.86
N GLU A 84 -6.08 -0.91 -11.25
CA GLU A 84 -7.47 -1.01 -10.78
C GLU A 84 -8.14 -2.35 -11.12
N ALA A 85 -7.80 -2.96 -12.25
CA ALA A 85 -8.28 -4.30 -12.61
C ALA A 85 -7.84 -5.37 -11.59
N ASP A 86 -6.59 -5.30 -11.14
CA ASP A 86 -6.06 -6.16 -10.08
C ASP A 86 -6.70 -5.79 -8.74
N ALA A 87 -6.86 -4.50 -8.45
CA ALA A 87 -7.45 -4.05 -7.19
C ALA A 87 -8.89 -4.54 -7.05
N ILE A 88 -9.71 -4.48 -8.12
CA ILE A 88 -11.08 -5.01 -8.14
C ILE A 88 -11.09 -6.51 -7.87
N ARG A 89 -10.19 -7.26 -8.49
CA ARG A 89 -10.07 -8.72 -8.25
C ARG A 89 -9.74 -8.98 -6.79
N GLU A 90 -8.77 -8.24 -6.24
CA GLU A 90 -8.34 -8.44 -4.86
C GLU A 90 -9.40 -8.00 -3.84
N ARG A 91 -10.19 -6.95 -4.11
CA ARG A 91 -11.34 -6.59 -3.24
C ARG A 91 -12.36 -7.71 -3.14
N LYS A 92 -12.65 -8.41 -4.25
CA LYS A 92 -13.53 -9.60 -4.23
C LYS A 92 -12.94 -10.74 -3.42
N ARG A 93 -11.61 -10.93 -3.50
CA ARG A 93 -10.90 -11.94 -2.70
C ARG A 93 -10.92 -11.60 -1.21
N CYS A 94 -10.80 -10.32 -0.85
CA CYS A 94 -10.95 -9.88 0.54
C CYS A 94 -12.35 -10.22 1.08
N GLN A 95 -13.41 -9.89 0.36
CA GLN A 95 -14.79 -10.24 0.76
C GLN A 95 -15.00 -11.75 0.94
N ALA A 96 -14.37 -12.57 0.08
CA ALA A 96 -14.40 -14.02 0.22
C ALA A 96 -13.64 -14.49 1.48
N ALA A 97 -12.47 -13.91 1.76
CA ALA A 97 -11.70 -14.19 2.97
C ALA A 97 -12.46 -13.79 4.24
N GLU A 98 -13.08 -12.61 4.28
CA GLU A 98 -13.94 -12.18 5.39
C GLU A 98 -15.08 -13.17 5.66
N SER A 99 -15.76 -13.60 4.60
CA SER A 99 -16.84 -14.59 4.69
C SER A 99 -16.34 -15.92 5.25
N GLN A 100 -15.13 -16.34 4.88
CA GLN A 100 -14.52 -17.56 5.37
C GLN A 100 -14.08 -17.44 6.84
N ILE A 101 -13.45 -16.33 7.21
CA ILE A 101 -13.07 -16.00 8.58
C ILE A 101 -14.30 -15.98 9.49
N ALA A 102 -15.41 -15.38 9.05
CA ALA A 102 -16.67 -15.38 9.79
C ALA A 102 -17.19 -16.80 10.04
N LYS A 103 -17.14 -17.69 9.03
CA LYS A 103 -17.51 -19.10 9.19
C LYS A 103 -16.60 -19.83 10.17
N LEU A 104 -15.30 -19.57 10.16
CA LEU A 104 -14.36 -20.17 11.12
C LEU A 104 -14.64 -19.68 12.55
N ARG A 105 -14.92 -18.38 12.73
CA ARG A 105 -15.31 -17.80 14.03
C ARG A 105 -16.59 -18.45 14.58
N ALA A 106 -17.60 -18.66 13.74
CA ALA A 106 -18.86 -19.29 14.14
C ALA A 106 -18.71 -20.76 14.54
N LYS A 107 -17.63 -21.44 14.14
CA LYS A 107 -17.33 -22.82 14.57
C LYS A 107 -16.58 -22.88 15.91
N LEU A 108 -16.11 -21.74 16.41
CA LEU A 108 -15.42 -21.61 17.70
C LEU A 108 -16.34 -21.16 18.83
N SER A 109 -17.54 -20.70 18.52
CA SER A 109 -18.61 -20.38 19.48
C SER A 109 -19.40 -21.64 19.82
#